data_AF-L0HDT0-F1
#
_entry.id   AF-L0HDT0-F1
#
_cell.length_a   1.000
_cell.length_b   1.000
_cell.length_c   1.000
_cell.angle_alpha   90.00
_cell.angle_beta   90.00
_cell.angle_gamma   90.00
#
_symmetry.space_group_name_H-M   'P 1'
#
loop_
_entity.id
_entity.type
_entity.pdbx_description
1 polymer ?
#
loop_
_entity_poly.entity_id
_entity_poly.type
_entity_poly.pdbx_seq_one_letter_code
_entity_poly.pdbx_strand_id
1 'polypeptide(L)'
;MGSPPPSLPIVQLYPTHASVGVGSSQSSEYTATIDGGIQATLSFYYDGSLVQQTYGNSATYSTPVADSAAAGNHTIRVVASNAGGTSEAFSYWHVVPCSPSGAYVDFSIDQIKCCPNNNWTSAMCHHNAILRVVWGNLGSGLAGKLSQCQWRSRDFCASQSFTPPQEYNKKIYLVSIVGKDANGNLLQHDVVAENEDDLENFEDYRFFQYTNSDIQINEKDNYDELIQMPKGYKDPVTHQVTKTEVSIRELNDVYVDCDTNSIKYRPVDYTEIASFLIDENGDVE
;
A
#
# COMPACT_ATOMS: atom_id res chain seq x y z
N MET A 1 3.36 17.44 -51.58
CA MET A 1 2.78 17.54 -50.22
C MET A 1 3.84 17.04 -49.26
N GLY A 2 4.29 17.87 -48.32
CA GLY A 2 5.28 17.45 -47.32
C GLY A 2 4.65 16.45 -46.36
N SER A 3 5.43 15.47 -45.90
CA SER A 3 4.99 14.54 -44.85
C SER A 3 4.57 15.31 -43.60
N PRO A 4 3.54 14.86 -42.86
CA PRO A 4 3.16 15.47 -41.60
C PRO A 4 4.35 15.45 -40.62
N PRO A 5 4.49 16.50 -39.78
CA PRO A 5 5.56 16.53 -38.79
C PRO A 5 5.46 15.32 -37.85
N PRO A 6 6.59 14.74 -37.44
CA PRO A 6 6.60 13.60 -36.53
C PRO A 6 5.92 13.95 -35.20
N SER A 7 5.17 13.00 -34.64
CA SER A 7 4.52 13.16 -33.34
C SER A 7 5.54 13.21 -32.21
N LEU A 8 5.24 14.03 -31.18
CA LEU A 8 5.99 14.06 -29.93
C LEU A 8 5.93 12.68 -29.25
N PRO A 9 7.07 12.09 -28.84
CA PRO A 9 7.05 10.84 -28.08
C PRO A 9 6.65 11.17 -26.65
N ILE A 10 5.69 10.45 -26.07
CA ILE A 10 5.31 10.55 -24.65
C ILE A 10 5.87 9.31 -23.95
N VAL A 11 6.82 9.51 -23.04
CA VAL A 11 7.49 8.41 -22.32
C VAL A 11 6.88 8.20 -20.94
N GLN A 12 6.73 6.94 -20.57
CA GLN A 12 6.36 6.49 -19.23
C GLN A 12 7.49 5.61 -18.68
N LEU A 13 7.69 5.60 -17.36
CA LEU A 13 8.76 4.85 -16.70
C LEU A 13 8.19 4.06 -15.52
N TYR A 14 8.44 2.76 -15.50
CA TYR A 14 7.94 1.84 -14.47
C TYR A 14 9.05 0.97 -13.87
N PRO A 15 9.01 0.65 -12.58
CA PRO A 15 8.11 1.23 -11.58
C PRO A 15 8.44 2.72 -11.38
N THR A 16 7.51 3.50 -10.82
CA THR A 16 7.77 4.91 -10.46
C THR A 16 8.64 5.03 -9.21
N HIS A 17 8.72 3.95 -8.42
CA HIS A 17 9.52 3.85 -7.21
C HIS A 17 10.03 2.42 -7.02
N ALA A 18 11.27 2.26 -6.59
CA ALA A 18 11.80 0.99 -6.06
C ALA A 18 12.75 1.23 -4.88
N SER A 19 12.97 0.22 -4.04
CA SER A 19 13.87 0.31 -2.90
C SER A 19 14.64 -1.00 -2.70
N VAL A 20 15.91 -0.89 -2.33
CA VAL A 20 16.80 -2.04 -2.06
C VAL A 20 17.70 -1.74 -0.85
N GLY A 21 18.11 -2.78 -0.12
CA GLY A 21 19.03 -2.64 1.02
C GLY A 21 20.52 -2.72 0.60
N VAL A 22 21.36 -1.86 1.18
CA VAL A 22 22.83 -1.90 1.13
C VAL A 22 23.32 -3.17 1.82
N GLY A 23 24.07 -4.04 1.17
CA GLY A 23 24.35 -5.40 1.66
C GLY A 23 23.57 -6.47 0.89
N SER A 24 22.76 -6.07 -0.10
CA SER A 24 22.13 -6.98 -1.05
C SER A 24 22.80 -6.91 -2.42
N SER A 25 22.94 -8.07 -3.06
CA SER A 25 23.35 -8.17 -4.47
C SER A 25 22.22 -7.84 -5.45
N GLN A 26 21.16 -7.17 -4.99
CA GLN A 26 19.97 -6.85 -5.78
C GLN A 26 20.16 -5.54 -6.56
N SER A 27 19.62 -5.51 -7.78
CA SER A 27 19.40 -4.31 -8.58
C SER A 27 17.89 -4.10 -8.76
N SER A 28 17.49 -2.90 -9.19
CA SER A 28 16.13 -2.62 -9.60
C SER A 28 16.08 -2.41 -11.11
N GLU A 29 15.10 -3.03 -11.76
CA GLU A 29 14.86 -2.88 -13.20
C GLU A 29 13.78 -1.83 -13.44
N TYR A 30 14.04 -0.94 -14.40
CA TYR A 30 13.13 0.09 -14.84
C TYR A 30 12.85 -0.08 -16.33
N THR A 31 11.58 -0.04 -16.71
CA THR A 31 11.11 -0.14 -18.09
C THR A 31 10.54 1.21 -18.53
N ALA A 32 11.12 1.78 -19.58
CA ALA A 32 10.56 2.93 -20.27
C ALA A 32 9.75 2.49 -21.48
N THR A 33 8.56 3.05 -21.66
CA THR A 33 7.67 2.78 -22.81
C THR A 33 7.19 4.09 -23.43
N ILE A 34 7.06 4.11 -24.76
CA ILE A 34 6.54 5.25 -25.51
C ILE A 34 5.13 4.95 -26.02
N ASP A 35 4.20 5.85 -25.75
CA ASP A 35 2.81 5.72 -26.18
C ASP A 35 2.68 5.70 -27.70
N GLY A 36 1.70 4.93 -28.20
CA GLY A 36 1.36 4.88 -29.62
C GLY A 36 2.40 4.20 -30.52
N GLY A 37 3.38 3.48 -29.95
CA GLY A 37 4.39 2.72 -30.71
C GLY A 37 5.39 3.59 -31.48
N ILE A 38 5.45 4.89 -31.16
CA ILE A 38 6.36 5.85 -31.77
C ILE A 38 7.81 5.45 -31.43
N GLN A 39 8.69 5.53 -32.44
CA GLN A 39 10.11 5.30 -32.26
C GLN A 39 10.80 6.61 -31.85
N ALA A 40 11.64 6.54 -30.81
CA ALA A 40 12.44 7.66 -30.35
C ALA A 40 13.78 7.17 -29.80
N THR A 41 14.72 8.09 -29.62
CA THR A 41 15.91 7.83 -28.83
C THR A 41 15.55 7.98 -27.35
N LEU A 42 15.60 6.88 -26.61
CA LEU A 42 15.45 6.78 -25.16
C LEU A 42 16.82 6.91 -24.50
N SER A 43 16.99 7.90 -23.62
CA SER A 43 18.24 8.18 -22.91
C SER A 43 17.98 8.08 -21.41
N PHE A 44 18.54 7.07 -20.75
CA PHE A 44 18.44 6.88 -19.31
C PHE A 44 19.57 7.60 -18.58
N TYR A 45 19.20 8.27 -17.50
CA TYR A 45 20.09 8.96 -16.60
C TYR A 45 19.93 8.41 -15.20
N TYR A 46 21.06 8.15 -14.55
CA TYR A 46 21.17 7.81 -13.14
C TYR A 46 21.86 8.97 -12.43
N ASP A 47 21.20 9.61 -11.48
CA ASP A 47 21.68 10.82 -10.77
C ASP A 47 22.22 11.90 -11.72
N GLY A 48 21.50 12.11 -12.82
CA GLY A 48 21.84 13.09 -13.86
C GLY A 48 22.92 12.65 -14.84
N SER A 49 23.59 11.52 -14.63
CA SER A 49 24.60 10.96 -15.55
C SER A 49 23.96 10.03 -16.56
N LEU A 50 24.26 10.21 -17.86
CA LEU A 50 23.76 9.32 -18.92
C LEU A 50 24.37 7.93 -18.75
N VAL A 51 23.53 6.91 -18.55
CA VAL A 51 23.96 5.52 -18.31
C VAL A 51 23.63 4.59 -19.47
N GLN A 52 22.58 4.89 -20.23
CA GLN A 52 22.17 4.07 -21.37
C GLN A 52 21.45 4.93 -22.41
N GLN A 53 21.63 4.59 -23.68
CA GLN A 53 20.89 5.19 -24.78
C GLN A 53 20.51 4.13 -25.80
N THR A 54 19.25 4.13 -26.24
CA THR A 54 18.71 3.12 -27.17
C THR A 54 17.68 3.77 -28.08
N TYR A 55 17.58 3.30 -29.33
CA TYR A 55 16.51 3.70 -30.25
C TYR A 55 15.42 2.63 -30.25
N GLY A 56 14.19 3.03 -29.96
CA GLY A 56 13.08 2.10 -29.80
C GLY A 56 11.78 2.79 -29.39
N ASN A 57 10.75 1.99 -29.16
CA ASN A 57 9.53 2.41 -28.47
C ASN A 57 9.48 1.89 -27.01
N SER A 58 10.47 1.10 -26.60
CA SER A 58 10.63 0.61 -25.24
C SER A 58 12.11 0.27 -24.97
N ALA A 59 12.53 0.39 -23.72
CA ALA A 59 13.84 -0.04 -23.26
C ALA A 59 13.83 -0.30 -21.74
N THR A 60 14.69 -1.20 -21.28
CA THR A 60 14.90 -1.46 -19.86
C THR A 60 16.28 -0.96 -19.40
N TYR A 61 16.37 -0.58 -18.13
CA TYR A 61 17.60 -0.20 -17.45
C TYR A 61 17.63 -0.84 -16.06
N SER A 62 18.73 -1.49 -15.72
CA SER A 62 18.98 -1.99 -14.36
C SER A 62 19.94 -1.07 -13.62
N THR A 63 19.60 -0.71 -12.39
CA THR A 63 20.53 0.05 -11.52
C THR A 63 21.77 -0.78 -11.18
N PRO A 64 22.85 -0.14 -10.67
CA PRO A 64 23.91 -0.86 -10.00
C PRO A 64 23.36 -1.76 -8.89
N VAL A 65 24.10 -2.81 -8.52
CA VAL A 65 23.76 -3.59 -7.34
C VAL A 65 23.84 -2.71 -6.10
N ALA A 66 22.93 -2.90 -5.14
CA ALA A 66 22.84 -2.05 -3.94
C ALA A 66 24.16 -1.96 -3.16
N ASP A 67 24.95 -3.04 -3.12
CA ASP A 67 26.30 -3.07 -2.52
C ASP A 67 27.29 -2.08 -3.12
N SER A 68 27.06 -1.65 -4.36
CA SER A 68 27.92 -0.72 -5.10
C SER A 68 27.37 0.69 -5.18
N ALA A 69 26.15 0.93 -4.70
CA ALA A 69 25.50 2.23 -4.70
C ALA A 69 25.69 2.96 -3.35
N ALA A 70 25.71 4.28 -3.40
CA ALA A 70 25.66 5.08 -2.18
C ALA A 70 24.30 4.87 -1.49
N ALA A 71 24.25 4.91 -0.17
CA ALA A 71 22.96 4.96 0.52
C ALA A 71 22.25 6.30 0.26
N GLY A 72 20.93 6.26 0.07
CA GLY A 72 20.09 7.44 -0.12
C GLY A 72 19.17 7.35 -1.33
N ASN A 73 18.58 8.49 -1.67
CA ASN A 73 17.68 8.63 -2.81
C ASN A 73 18.49 8.85 -4.09
N HIS A 74 18.18 8.07 -5.11
CA HIS A 74 18.70 8.19 -6.46
C HIS A 74 17.58 8.49 -7.43
N THR A 75 17.90 9.24 -8.47
CA THR A 75 16.95 9.60 -9.52
C THR A 75 17.25 8.84 -10.79
N ILE A 76 16.25 8.11 -11.28
CA ILE A 76 16.24 7.55 -12.63
C ILE A 76 15.41 8.48 -13.50
N ARG A 77 16.02 9.06 -14.53
CA ARG A 77 15.32 9.90 -15.51
C ARG A 77 15.46 9.26 -16.87
N VAL A 78 14.37 9.14 -17.61
CA VAL A 78 14.42 8.79 -19.04
C VAL A 78 13.96 9.97 -19.87
N VAL A 79 14.69 10.27 -20.95
CA VAL A 79 14.33 11.27 -21.95
C VAL A 79 14.09 10.57 -23.28
N ALA A 80 12.89 10.71 -23.83
CA ALA A 80 12.57 10.27 -25.19
C ALA A 80 12.66 11.45 -26.16
N SER A 81 13.38 11.29 -27.27
CA SER A 81 13.58 12.35 -28.25
C SER A 81 13.43 11.86 -29.69
N ASN A 82 12.68 12.60 -30.50
CA ASN A 82 12.61 12.42 -31.95
C ASN A 82 12.47 13.79 -32.64
N ALA A 83 12.27 13.81 -33.95
CA ALA A 83 12.12 15.07 -34.71
C ALA A 83 10.84 15.88 -34.36
N GLY A 84 9.87 15.26 -33.69
CA GLY A 84 8.66 15.90 -33.18
C GLY A 84 8.83 16.58 -31.81
N GLY A 85 9.92 16.28 -31.09
CA GLY A 85 10.27 16.92 -29.83
C GLY A 85 10.79 15.93 -28.79
N THR A 86 10.71 16.33 -27.51
CA THR A 86 11.22 15.57 -26.37
C THR A 86 10.20 15.46 -25.25
N SER A 87 10.17 14.32 -24.56
CA SER A 87 9.49 14.16 -23.26
C SER A 87 10.41 13.47 -22.26
N GLU A 88 10.08 13.60 -20.98
CA GLU A 88 10.83 13.00 -19.89
C GLU A 88 9.90 12.36 -18.85
N ALA A 89 10.40 11.31 -18.21
CA ALA A 89 9.78 10.67 -17.06
C ALA A 89 10.82 10.38 -15.99
N PHE A 90 10.37 10.34 -14.74
CA PHE A 90 11.21 10.15 -13.57
C PHE A 90 10.74 8.93 -12.79
N SER A 91 11.70 8.29 -12.14
CA SER A 91 11.49 7.26 -11.15
C SER A 91 12.54 7.39 -10.06
N TYR A 92 12.21 6.91 -8.87
CA TYR A 92 13.06 7.05 -7.70
C TYR A 92 13.54 5.68 -7.22
N TRP A 93 14.85 5.57 -7.04
CA TRP A 93 15.48 4.39 -6.48
C TRP A 93 16.06 4.74 -5.11
N HIS A 94 15.61 4.06 -4.06
CA HIS A 94 16.11 4.30 -2.72
C HIS A 94 17.00 3.16 -2.25
N VAL A 95 18.27 3.47 -1.96
CA VAL A 95 19.27 2.52 -1.47
C VAL A 95 19.42 2.71 0.03
N VAL A 96 19.11 1.67 0.78
CA VAL A 96 18.84 1.75 2.22
C VAL A 96 19.98 1.14 3.03
N PRO A 97 20.64 1.85 3.95
CA PRO A 97 21.74 1.28 4.73
C PRO A 97 21.26 0.16 5.67
N CYS A 98 21.87 -1.05 5.61
CA CYS A 98 21.48 -2.21 6.45
C CYS A 98 21.96 -2.17 7.92
N SER A 99 22.65 -1.12 8.36
CA SER A 99 23.05 -0.93 9.76
C SER A 99 22.41 0.35 10.32
N PRO A 100 21.28 0.24 11.03
CA PRO A 100 20.65 1.42 11.62
C PRO A 100 21.50 1.92 12.79
N SER A 101 21.73 3.23 12.83
CA SER A 101 22.02 3.92 14.09
C SER A 101 20.71 4.54 14.58
N GLY A 102 20.06 3.94 15.59
CA GLY A 102 18.89 4.52 16.25
C GLY A 102 17.72 3.55 16.48
N ALA A 103 16.66 4.08 17.10
CA ALA A 103 15.38 3.43 17.36
C ALA A 103 14.58 3.16 16.07
N TYR A 104 14.00 1.97 15.92
CA TYR A 104 13.17 1.60 14.77
C TYR A 104 11.93 0.79 15.17
N VAL A 105 10.89 0.88 14.35
CA VAL A 105 9.66 0.09 14.44
C VAL A 105 9.78 -1.10 13.48
N ASP A 106 9.72 -2.32 14.02
CA ASP A 106 9.72 -3.57 13.26
C ASP A 106 8.30 -4.05 12.99
N PHE A 107 7.96 -4.28 11.72
CA PHE A 107 6.71 -4.92 11.33
C PHE A 107 6.97 -5.94 10.20
N SER A 108 6.27 -7.06 10.24
CA SER A 108 6.35 -8.09 9.19
C SER A 108 5.06 -8.05 8.39
N ILE A 109 5.14 -7.79 7.09
CA ILE A 109 4.01 -8.01 6.19
C ILE A 109 3.93 -9.51 5.87
N ASP A 110 5.05 -10.24 5.77
CA ASP A 110 5.04 -11.62 5.25
C ASP A 110 4.80 -12.77 6.26
N GLN A 111 4.44 -12.50 7.52
CA GLN A 111 3.92 -13.56 8.43
C GLN A 111 2.39 -13.69 8.36
N ILE A 112 1.79 -13.26 7.26
CA ILE A 112 0.37 -13.47 6.95
C ILE A 112 0.14 -14.94 6.59
N LYS A 113 -0.04 -15.76 7.62
CA LYS A 113 -0.95 -16.90 7.52
C LYS A 113 -2.24 -16.45 8.19
N CYS A 114 -3.32 -16.31 7.43
CA CYS A 114 -4.65 -16.44 8.02
C CYS A 114 -4.65 -17.78 8.76
N CYS A 115 -4.62 -17.75 10.09
CA CYS A 115 -4.59 -18.95 10.90
C CYS A 115 -5.83 -19.78 10.54
N PRO A 116 -5.67 -21.02 10.02
CA PRO A 116 -6.81 -21.91 9.77
C PRO A 116 -7.45 -22.40 11.09
N ASN A 117 -6.82 -22.12 12.23
CA ASN A 117 -7.10 -22.76 13.51
C ASN A 117 -7.24 -21.71 14.63
N ASN A 118 -8.44 -21.14 14.75
CA ASN A 118 -9.12 -20.56 15.92
C ASN A 118 -8.38 -20.40 17.27
N ASN A 119 -7.15 -19.88 17.35
CA ASN A 119 -6.52 -19.53 18.62
C ASN A 119 -6.23 -18.01 18.66
N TRP A 120 -7.19 -17.31 19.26
CA TRP A 120 -7.48 -15.87 19.11
C TRP A 120 -6.78 -14.96 20.14
N THR A 121 -5.58 -15.31 20.63
CA THR A 121 -4.92 -14.54 21.71
C THR A 121 -3.89 -13.51 21.26
N SER A 122 -3.72 -13.25 19.96
CA SER A 122 -2.90 -12.13 19.46
C SER A 122 -3.35 -11.68 18.04
N ALA A 123 -4.34 -10.80 17.94
CA ALA A 123 -5.03 -10.46 16.69
C ALA A 123 -4.14 -9.68 15.69
N MET A 124 -3.51 -10.38 14.75
CA MET A 124 -2.67 -9.81 13.70
C MET A 124 -3.43 -8.84 12.78
N CYS A 125 -4.72 -9.08 12.50
CA CYS A 125 -5.54 -8.20 11.65
C CYS A 125 -5.70 -6.80 12.25
N HIS A 126 -6.00 -6.72 13.54
CA HIS A 126 -6.13 -5.46 14.29
C HIS A 126 -4.84 -4.65 14.27
N HIS A 127 -3.72 -5.30 14.60
CA HIS A 127 -2.39 -4.66 14.58
C HIS A 127 -2.03 -4.17 13.17
N ASN A 128 -2.33 -4.96 12.14
CA ASN A 128 -2.05 -4.62 10.75
C ASN A 128 -2.92 -3.45 10.26
N ALA A 129 -4.19 -3.42 10.65
CA ALA A 129 -5.09 -2.33 10.31
C ALA A 129 -4.64 -1.02 11.00
N ILE A 130 -4.30 -1.06 12.28
CA ILE A 130 -3.74 0.09 13.01
C ILE A 130 -2.45 0.58 12.34
N LEU A 131 -1.52 -0.33 12.03
CA LEU A 131 -0.28 0.00 11.32
C LEU A 131 -0.54 0.73 10.00
N ARG A 132 -1.60 0.36 9.28
CA ARG A 132 -1.99 1.00 8.01
C ARG A 132 -2.62 2.36 8.18
N VAL A 133 -3.54 2.51 9.14
CA VAL A 133 -4.08 3.83 9.46
C VAL A 133 -2.92 4.75 9.84
N VAL A 134 -2.00 4.27 10.67
CA VAL A 134 -0.78 5.01 11.05
C VAL A 134 0.10 5.31 9.83
N TRP A 135 0.25 4.36 8.90
CA TRP A 135 1.06 4.52 7.68
C TRP A 135 0.49 5.53 6.67
N GLY A 136 -0.82 5.52 6.42
CA GLY A 136 -1.44 6.37 5.39
C GLY A 136 -2.14 7.62 5.92
N ASN A 137 -2.40 7.74 7.23
CA ASN A 137 -3.02 8.92 7.83
C ASN A 137 -1.97 9.97 8.26
N LEU A 138 -1.21 10.48 7.30
CA LEU A 138 -0.22 11.56 7.53
C LEU A 138 -0.88 12.92 7.86
N GLY A 139 -2.21 13.03 7.73
CA GLY A 139 -2.97 14.25 8.04
C GLY A 139 -3.38 14.44 9.51
N SER A 140 -3.38 13.38 10.34
CA SER A 140 -3.99 13.40 11.68
C SER A 140 -3.11 13.92 12.82
N GLY A 141 -2.01 14.62 12.53
CA GLY A 141 -1.04 15.06 13.55
C GLY A 141 -0.12 13.96 14.07
N LEU A 142 -0.38 12.69 13.72
CA LEU A 142 0.53 11.57 13.96
C LEU A 142 1.80 11.67 13.12
N ALA A 143 1.75 12.26 11.91
CA ALA A 143 2.91 12.40 11.02
C ALA A 143 4.15 12.96 11.70
N GLY A 144 4.00 13.97 12.58
CA GLY A 144 5.13 14.55 13.31
C GLY A 144 5.72 13.65 14.41
N LYS A 145 4.96 12.67 14.91
CA LYS A 145 5.44 11.62 15.83
C LYS A 145 6.08 10.47 15.05
N LEU A 146 5.44 10.03 13.96
CA LEU A 146 5.89 8.89 13.14
C LEU A 146 7.15 9.21 12.33
N SER A 147 7.35 10.48 11.95
CA SER A 147 8.58 10.97 11.31
C SER A 147 9.80 10.89 12.22
N GLN A 148 9.62 10.66 13.53
CA GLN A 148 10.71 10.54 14.50
C GLN A 148 11.30 9.13 14.57
N CYS A 149 10.70 8.15 13.89
CA CYS A 149 11.06 6.74 14.01
C CYS A 149 11.43 6.15 12.64
N GLN A 150 12.41 5.25 12.62
CA GLN A 150 12.74 4.46 11.42
C GLN A 150 11.74 3.29 11.30
N TRP A 151 11.32 2.94 10.08
CA TRP A 151 10.30 1.92 9.84
C TRP A 151 10.91 0.74 9.08
N ARG A 152 10.65 -0.49 9.52
CA ARG A 152 11.23 -1.70 8.93
C ARG A 152 10.14 -2.69 8.51
N SER A 153 10.02 -2.95 7.21
CA SER A 153 9.39 -4.19 6.73
C SER A 153 10.42 -5.33 6.75
N ARG A 154 10.02 -6.55 7.15
CA ARG A 154 10.92 -7.71 7.25
C ARG A 154 11.28 -8.38 5.92
N ASP A 155 10.63 -8.01 4.83
CA ASP A 155 10.58 -8.82 3.61
C ASP A 155 11.89 -8.77 2.77
N PHE A 156 12.75 -7.79 3.03
CA PHE A 156 14.05 -7.61 2.38
C PHE A 156 15.05 -7.06 3.40
N CYS A 157 16.35 -7.39 3.34
CA CYS A 157 17.33 -7.01 4.37
C CYS A 157 17.22 -5.54 4.87
N ALA A 158 16.77 -5.42 6.13
CA ALA A 158 17.03 -4.42 7.20
C ALA A 158 17.04 -2.89 6.92
N SER A 159 16.12 -2.21 7.64
CA SER A 159 16.05 -0.78 8.01
C SER A 159 15.82 0.26 6.91
N GLN A 160 14.59 0.41 6.41
CA GLN A 160 14.23 1.62 5.64
C GLN A 160 14.19 2.87 6.54
N SER A 161 14.95 3.90 6.18
CA SER A 161 14.64 5.26 6.65
C SER A 161 13.42 5.72 5.86
N PHE A 162 12.31 5.96 6.57
CA PHE A 162 11.03 6.27 5.96
C PHE A 162 11.02 7.71 5.43
N THR A 163 10.73 7.86 4.15
CA THR A 163 10.06 9.05 3.63
C THR A 163 8.65 8.60 3.24
N PRO A 164 7.58 9.12 3.85
CA PRO A 164 6.25 8.79 3.39
C PRO A 164 6.15 9.11 1.90
N PRO A 165 5.58 8.23 1.06
CA PRO A 165 5.18 8.65 -0.27
C PRO A 165 4.28 9.87 -0.10
N GLN A 166 4.65 10.99 -0.74
CA GLN A 166 3.98 12.29 -0.62
C GLN A 166 2.48 12.26 -1.00
N GLU A 167 1.95 11.11 -1.40
CA GLU A 167 0.68 10.97 -2.13
C GLU A 167 -0.48 10.41 -1.30
N TYR A 168 -0.26 9.82 -0.11
CA TYR A 168 -1.37 9.41 0.76
C TYR A 168 -1.78 10.57 1.67
N ASN A 169 -2.36 11.62 1.08
CA ASN A 169 -3.02 12.70 1.82
C ASN A 169 -4.52 12.42 1.99
N LYS A 170 -4.87 11.17 2.28
CA LYS A 170 -6.25 10.73 2.49
C LYS A 170 -6.43 10.26 3.91
N LYS A 171 -7.59 10.57 4.48
CA LYS A 171 -7.95 10.11 5.82
C LYS A 171 -8.30 8.62 5.74
N ILE A 172 -7.58 7.81 6.50
CA ILE A 172 -7.82 6.36 6.60
C ILE A 172 -8.45 6.06 7.95
N TYR A 173 -9.45 5.18 7.95
CA TYR A 173 -10.19 4.74 9.13
C TYR A 173 -9.89 3.28 9.46
N LEU A 174 -9.96 2.95 10.75
CA LEU A 174 -9.99 1.57 11.21
C LEU A 174 -11.42 1.05 11.05
N VAL A 175 -11.58 -0.16 10.52
CA VAL A 175 -12.89 -0.78 10.34
C VAL A 175 -12.92 -2.08 11.10
N SER A 176 -13.89 -2.23 12.00
CA SER A 176 -14.13 -3.48 12.72
C SER A 176 -15.38 -4.15 12.15
N ILE A 177 -15.26 -5.43 11.81
CA ILE A 177 -16.31 -6.25 11.22
C ILE A 177 -16.63 -7.36 12.20
N VAL A 178 -17.88 -7.41 12.66
CA VAL A 178 -18.38 -8.43 13.60
C VAL A 178 -19.62 -9.07 13.03
N GLY A 179 -19.60 -10.38 12.80
CA GLY A 179 -20.71 -11.10 12.18
C GLY A 179 -20.58 -12.60 12.35
N LYS A 180 -21.10 -13.36 11.38
CA LYS A 180 -20.93 -14.80 11.31
C LYS A 180 -20.46 -15.24 9.93
N ASP A 181 -19.64 -16.29 9.88
CA ASP A 181 -19.23 -16.93 8.63
C ASP A 181 -20.37 -17.80 8.04
N ALA A 182 -20.14 -18.38 6.85
CA ALA A 182 -21.10 -19.26 6.19
C ALA A 182 -21.48 -20.52 7.01
N ASN A 183 -20.69 -20.86 8.03
CA ASN A 183 -20.94 -21.99 8.92
C ASN A 183 -21.61 -21.55 10.25
N GLY A 184 -21.91 -20.26 10.42
CA GLY A 184 -22.51 -19.70 11.63
C GLY A 184 -21.53 -19.44 12.78
N ASN A 185 -20.22 -19.56 12.55
CA ASN A 185 -19.20 -19.23 13.55
C ASN A 185 -19.03 -17.72 13.65
N LEU A 186 -18.70 -17.22 14.85
CA LEU A 186 -18.38 -15.81 15.05
C LEU A 186 -17.20 -15.39 14.15
N LEU A 187 -17.43 -14.36 13.36
CA LEU A 187 -16.43 -13.67 12.57
C LEU A 187 -16.14 -12.32 13.22
N GLN A 188 -14.89 -12.07 13.59
CA GLN A 188 -14.42 -10.76 14.01
C GLN A 188 -13.13 -10.45 13.26
N HIS A 189 -13.11 -9.34 12.51
CA HIS A 189 -12.00 -8.98 11.64
C HIS A 189 -11.83 -7.47 11.58
N ASP A 190 -10.59 -7.00 11.46
CA ASP A 190 -10.30 -5.58 11.30
C ASP A 190 -9.59 -5.32 9.97
N VAL A 191 -10.07 -4.30 9.27
CA VAL A 191 -9.55 -3.81 7.99
C VAL A 191 -9.42 -2.28 8.04
N VAL A 192 -9.12 -1.65 6.91
CA VAL A 192 -9.07 -0.20 6.79
C VAL A 192 -9.96 0.30 5.66
N ALA A 193 -10.39 1.55 5.74
CA ALA A 193 -11.18 2.19 4.69
C ALA A 193 -10.75 3.64 4.44
N GLU A 194 -10.91 4.09 3.19
CA GLU A 194 -10.86 5.50 2.78
C GLU A 194 -12.30 5.95 2.55
N ASN A 195 -12.60 7.20 2.86
CA ASN A 195 -13.86 7.85 2.49
C ASN A 195 -13.53 9.32 2.22
N GLU A 196 -13.93 9.81 1.04
CA GLU A 196 -13.67 11.18 0.59
C GLU A 196 -14.89 12.11 0.74
N ASP A 197 -16.04 11.54 1.08
CA ASP A 197 -17.35 12.18 0.95
C ASP A 197 -18.17 12.04 2.25
N ASP A 198 -19.38 11.47 2.18
CA ASP A 198 -20.28 11.38 3.33
C ASP A 198 -19.92 10.17 4.21
N LEU A 199 -19.58 10.44 5.47
CA LEU A 199 -19.23 9.40 6.44
C LEU A 199 -20.43 8.53 6.83
N GLU A 200 -21.66 8.99 6.59
CA GLU A 200 -22.89 8.24 6.86
C GLU A 200 -23.30 7.35 5.67
N ASN A 201 -22.69 7.51 4.49
CA ASN A 201 -23.00 6.69 3.32
C ASN A 201 -21.99 5.54 3.16
N PHE A 202 -22.47 4.31 3.33
CA PHE A 202 -21.62 3.12 3.23
C PHE A 202 -20.95 2.97 1.85
N GLU A 203 -21.64 3.35 0.78
CA GLU A 203 -21.15 3.19 -0.61
C GLU A 203 -19.95 4.09 -0.91
N ASP A 204 -19.75 5.16 -0.13
CA ASP A 204 -18.63 6.09 -0.28
C ASP A 204 -17.35 5.56 0.39
N TYR A 205 -17.44 4.45 1.13
CA TYR A 205 -16.28 3.79 1.72
C TYR A 205 -15.62 2.84 0.74
N ARG A 206 -14.31 3.01 0.59
CA ARG A 206 -13.44 2.06 -0.09
C ARG A 206 -12.64 1.26 0.93
N PHE A 207 -12.96 -0.02 1.07
CA PHE A 207 -12.31 -0.92 2.03
C PHE A 207 -11.08 -1.60 1.40
N PHE A 208 -10.04 -1.84 2.20
CA PHE A 208 -8.82 -2.50 1.71
C PHE A 208 -8.09 -3.26 2.81
N GLN A 209 -7.35 -4.29 2.40
CA GLN A 209 -6.47 -5.06 3.28
C GLN A 209 -5.17 -5.40 2.55
N TYR A 210 -4.03 -5.15 3.19
CA TYR A 210 -2.69 -5.54 2.71
C TYR A 210 -2.19 -4.85 1.42
N THR A 211 -2.64 -5.28 0.25
CA THR A 211 -2.31 -4.68 -1.05
C THR A 211 -3.45 -4.90 -2.04
N ASN A 212 -4.50 -5.61 -1.61
CA ASN A 212 -5.70 -5.82 -2.38
C ASN A 212 -6.48 -4.51 -2.34
N SER A 213 -6.51 -3.87 -3.50
CA SER A 213 -7.28 -2.67 -3.73
C SER A 213 -8.74 -3.08 -3.86
N ASP A 214 -9.59 -2.48 -3.04
CA ASP A 214 -11.05 -2.58 -3.08
C ASP A 214 -11.64 -3.95 -2.66
N ILE A 215 -12.07 -4.04 -1.40
CA ILE A 215 -12.87 -5.16 -0.88
C ILE A 215 -14.34 -4.88 -1.19
N GLN A 216 -14.98 -5.77 -1.94
CA GLN A 216 -16.39 -5.68 -2.30
C GLN A 216 -17.26 -6.64 -1.50
N ILE A 217 -18.57 -6.34 -1.41
CA ILE A 217 -19.60 -7.27 -0.94
C ILE A 217 -19.89 -8.23 -2.10
N ASN A 218 -19.64 -9.53 -1.94
CA ASN A 218 -19.93 -10.52 -2.98
C ASN A 218 -20.34 -11.88 -2.41
N GLU A 219 -20.94 -12.71 -3.26
CA GLU A 219 -21.75 -13.88 -2.91
C GLU A 219 -21.08 -15.23 -3.27
N LYS A 220 -19.75 -15.26 -3.52
CA LYS A 220 -19.10 -16.44 -4.12
C LYS A 220 -18.15 -17.19 -3.17
N ASP A 221 -18.54 -18.42 -2.87
CA ASP A 221 -17.96 -19.43 -1.97
C ASP A 221 -16.52 -19.93 -2.24
N ASN A 222 -15.68 -19.19 -2.96
CA ASN A 222 -14.30 -19.64 -3.20
C ASN A 222 -13.32 -18.89 -2.28
N TYR A 223 -13.15 -19.47 -1.09
CA TYR A 223 -12.26 -19.01 -0.01
C TYR A 223 -10.77 -18.89 -0.38
N ASP A 224 -10.37 -19.27 -1.60
CA ASP A 224 -8.95 -19.39 -1.92
C ASP A 224 -8.29 -18.13 -2.51
N GLU A 225 -8.98 -17.07 -2.95
CA GLU A 225 -8.24 -15.90 -3.50
C GLU A 225 -8.74 -14.47 -3.24
N LEU A 226 -9.93 -14.19 -2.67
CA LEU A 226 -10.35 -12.79 -2.50
C LEU A 226 -11.06 -12.57 -1.17
N ILE A 227 -10.42 -11.77 -0.32
CA ILE A 227 -11.00 -11.24 0.92
C ILE A 227 -12.14 -10.29 0.51
N GLN A 228 -13.37 -10.64 0.88
CA GLN A 228 -14.61 -9.89 0.58
C GLN A 228 -15.27 -9.43 1.88
N MET A 229 -16.11 -8.39 1.82
CA MET A 229 -16.91 -7.98 2.97
C MET A 229 -17.98 -9.04 3.25
N PRO A 230 -18.10 -9.53 4.50
CA PRO A 230 -19.07 -10.57 4.82
C PRO A 230 -20.50 -10.02 4.81
N LYS A 231 -21.42 -10.78 4.21
CA LYS A 231 -22.87 -10.57 4.36
C LYS A 231 -23.32 -10.97 5.76
N GLY A 232 -24.52 -10.58 6.14
CA GLY A 232 -25.23 -11.18 7.26
C GLY A 232 -25.41 -12.69 7.06
N TYR A 233 -25.54 -13.42 8.16
CA TYR A 233 -25.71 -14.87 8.17
C TYR A 233 -27.15 -15.24 8.44
N LYS A 234 -27.73 -16.08 7.57
CA LYS A 234 -29.02 -16.70 7.80
C LYS A 234 -28.83 -18.17 8.19
N ASP A 235 -29.21 -18.50 9.41
CA ASP A 235 -29.14 -19.88 9.89
C ASP A 235 -30.04 -20.78 9.02
N PRO A 236 -29.50 -21.84 8.39
CA PRO A 236 -30.25 -22.66 7.46
C PRO A 236 -31.32 -23.52 8.14
N VAL A 237 -31.24 -23.71 9.46
CA VAL A 237 -32.16 -24.53 10.26
C VAL A 237 -33.23 -23.66 10.91
N THR A 238 -32.83 -22.56 11.55
CA THR A 238 -33.75 -21.69 12.30
C THR A 238 -34.30 -20.54 11.47
N HIS A 239 -33.71 -20.28 10.30
CA HIS A 239 -33.94 -19.09 9.47
C HIS A 239 -33.70 -17.76 10.20
N GLN A 240 -33.04 -17.79 11.36
CA GLN A 240 -32.68 -16.59 12.08
C GLN A 240 -31.56 -15.86 11.35
N VAL A 241 -31.76 -14.57 11.11
CA VAL A 241 -30.76 -13.68 10.52
C VAL A 241 -29.90 -13.07 11.62
N THR A 242 -28.59 -13.18 11.46
CA THR A 242 -27.57 -12.47 12.22
C THR A 242 -26.93 -11.48 11.27
N LYS A 243 -27.12 -10.18 11.51
CA LYS A 243 -26.51 -9.13 10.69
C LYS A 243 -25.02 -9.04 10.97
N THR A 244 -24.28 -8.57 9.98
CA THR A 244 -22.88 -8.21 10.14
C THR A 244 -22.80 -6.74 10.51
N GLU A 245 -22.18 -6.44 11.64
CA GLU A 245 -21.88 -5.09 12.09
C GLU A 245 -20.53 -4.63 11.50
N VAL A 246 -20.52 -3.45 10.91
CA VAL A 246 -19.32 -2.78 10.40
C VAL A 246 -19.18 -1.44 11.12
N SER A 247 -18.25 -1.36 12.07
CA SER A 247 -17.95 -0.12 12.80
C SER A 247 -16.75 0.59 12.18
N ILE A 248 -16.94 1.84 11.74
CA ILE A 248 -15.87 2.71 11.26
C ILE A 248 -15.37 3.58 12.42
N ARG A 249 -14.06 3.57 12.63
CA ARG A 249 -13.41 4.23 13.76
C ARG A 249 -12.26 5.12 13.31
N GLU A 250 -12.23 6.31 13.89
CA GLU A 250 -11.08 7.20 13.83
C GLU A 250 -10.11 6.88 14.97
N LEU A 251 -8.82 6.79 14.63
CA LEU A 251 -7.74 6.67 15.62
C LEU A 251 -7.44 8.05 16.21
N ASN A 252 -7.79 8.28 17.47
CA ASN A 252 -7.57 9.57 18.11
C ASN A 252 -6.15 9.75 18.63
N ASP A 253 -5.52 8.70 19.15
CA ASP A 253 -4.12 8.73 19.58
C ASP A 253 -3.45 7.37 19.40
N VAL A 254 -2.22 7.42 18.90
CA VAL A 254 -1.35 6.26 18.80
C VAL A 254 -0.03 6.65 19.45
N TYR A 255 0.32 5.91 20.49
CA TYR A 255 1.63 6.01 21.12
C TYR A 255 2.58 5.03 20.41
N VAL A 256 3.67 5.57 19.87
CA VAL A 256 4.75 4.76 19.32
C VAL A 256 5.96 4.97 20.23
N ASP A 257 6.37 3.89 20.90
CA ASP A 257 7.53 3.87 21.78
C ASP A 257 8.75 3.40 20.99
N CYS A 258 9.48 4.36 20.43
CA CYS A 258 10.60 4.04 19.56
C CYS A 258 11.81 3.54 20.34
N ASP A 259 11.92 3.87 21.63
CA ASP A 259 13.01 3.40 22.50
C ASP A 259 12.91 1.92 22.86
N THR A 260 11.71 1.34 22.81
CA THR A 260 11.47 -0.07 23.16
C THR A 260 11.27 -1.00 21.96
N ASN A 261 11.50 -0.53 20.73
CA ASN A 261 11.28 -1.28 19.49
C ASN A 261 9.88 -1.92 19.41
N SER A 262 8.87 -1.30 20.02
CA SER A 262 7.51 -1.85 20.06
C SER A 262 6.47 -0.74 19.89
N ILE A 263 5.50 -0.97 18.99
CA ILE A 263 4.30 -0.13 18.96
C ILE A 263 3.47 -0.51 20.18
N LYS A 264 3.53 0.32 21.20
CA LYS A 264 2.63 0.23 22.35
C LYS A 264 1.47 1.16 22.12
N TYR A 265 0.43 0.65 21.48
CA TYR A 265 -0.85 1.30 21.59
C TYR A 265 -1.38 1.08 23.01
N ARG A 266 -1.79 2.15 23.69
CA ARG A 266 -2.69 2.02 24.85
C ARG A 266 -4.01 1.41 24.36
N PRO A 267 -4.92 0.92 25.23
CA PRO A 267 -6.30 0.71 24.83
C PRO A 267 -6.74 1.94 24.06
N VAL A 268 -6.95 1.74 22.76
CA VAL A 268 -6.88 2.84 21.82
C VAL A 268 -8.15 3.64 22.03
N ASP A 269 -8.00 4.95 22.20
CA ASP A 269 -9.15 5.83 22.16
C ASP A 269 -9.57 5.91 20.69
N TYR A 270 -10.60 5.14 20.36
CA TYR A 270 -11.31 5.24 19.10
C TYR A 270 -12.50 6.15 19.27
N THR A 271 -12.78 6.94 18.26
CA THR A 271 -14.11 7.51 18.08
C THR A 271 -14.79 6.71 16.99
N GLU A 272 -15.87 6.03 17.31
CA GLU A 272 -16.76 5.49 16.29
C GLU A 272 -17.41 6.65 15.55
N ILE A 273 -17.24 6.67 14.24
CA ILE A 273 -17.74 7.74 13.38
C ILE A 273 -18.94 7.30 12.55
N ALA A 274 -19.05 6.00 12.28
CA ALA A 274 -20.18 5.39 11.60
C ALA A 274 -20.28 3.91 12.00
N SER A 275 -21.49 3.38 11.97
CA SER A 275 -21.74 1.95 12.15
C SER A 275 -22.85 1.52 11.20
N PHE A 276 -22.65 0.38 10.56
CA PHE A 276 -23.55 -0.15 9.54
C PHE A 276 -23.93 -1.58 9.88
N LEU A 277 -25.19 -1.93 9.60
CA LEU A 277 -25.66 -3.31 9.70
C LEU A 277 -25.90 -3.84 8.30
N ILE A 278 -25.24 -4.95 7.97
CA ILE A 278 -25.36 -5.62 6.69
C ILE A 278 -26.23 -6.87 6.88
N ASP A 279 -27.32 -6.95 6.12
CA ASP A 279 -28.26 -8.06 6.15
C ASP A 279 -27.74 -9.31 5.41
N GLU A 280 -28.53 -10.39 5.35
CA GLU A 280 -28.10 -11.62 4.67
C GLU A 280 -27.91 -11.48 3.15
N ASN A 281 -28.48 -10.44 2.54
CA ASN A 281 -28.39 -10.16 1.11
C ASN A 281 -27.17 -9.28 0.79
N GLY A 282 -26.57 -8.66 1.81
CA GLY A 282 -25.48 -7.70 1.64
C GLY A 282 -25.98 -6.25 1.58
N ASP A 283 -27.25 -6.01 1.88
CA ASP A 283 -27.84 -4.69 1.90
C ASP A 283 -27.55 -4.01 3.24
N VAL A 284 -27.24 -2.71 3.18
CA VAL A 284 -26.99 -1.87 4.36
C VAL A 284 -28.32 -1.34 4.88
N GLU A 285 -28.55 -1.47 6.18
CA GLU A 285 -29.73 -0.95 6.89
C GLU A 285 -29.48 0.34 7.68
#